data_AF-A0A3M5BHS7-F1
#
_entry.id   AF-A0A3M5BHS7-F1
#
_cell.length_a   1.000
_cell.length_b   1.000
_cell.length_c   1.000
_cell.angle_alpha   90.00
_cell.angle_beta   90.00
_cell.angle_gamma   90.00
#
_symmetry.space_group_name_H-M   'P 1'
#
loop_
_entity.id
_entity.type
_entity.pdbx_description
1 polymer ?
#
loop_
_entity_poly.entity_id
_entity_poly.type
_entity_poly.pdbx_seq_one_letter_code
_entity_poly.pdbx_strand_id
1 'polypeptide(L)'
;RTGIDARRVCAYLSCAVENLVIALEQKLTAPIQSLNILPVTERNELLDGFNAQALSPENPLTIHQRIEQQALDQPHAVAAQAGDQRLSYAELNGRANALAHHLIGLGVRPDDSVAVVARRGLETLTGLLAVLKAGASYVPVDPAHPDERIGYLLEDSAPVVVLAQSGLLARLPSLAVPVVVLDRPDWSQRTDNPHVPQMTTRQLAYVIYTSGSTGLPKGVMVEHRTLNNLVDWHCQAFDLRAGSHTASVAGFGFDAMAWEVWPALCAGAVLHLPPAEIGNEQLDVLLDWWLAQPLQVAFLPTPVAEYAFSRELRHPTLKTLLIGGDRLRHFNRDPGFAVVNNYGPTETTVVASSGLMEPGKVLHIGKPVSHARLYVLDSQGQPVPL
;
A
#
# COMPACT_ATOMS: atom_id res chain seq x y z
N ARG A 1 -26.34 -20.84 -14.65
CA ARG A 1 -25.86 -22.22 -14.42
C ARG A 1 -24.36 -22.22 -14.70
N THR A 2 -23.56 -22.13 -13.65
CA THR A 2 -22.10 -22.27 -13.68
C THR A 2 -21.77 -23.76 -13.63
N GLY A 3 -21.86 -24.43 -14.78
CA GLY A 3 -21.36 -25.79 -14.95
C GLY A 3 -20.02 -25.75 -15.67
N ILE A 4 -19.13 -26.69 -15.36
CA ILE A 4 -17.88 -26.87 -16.11
C ILE A 4 -18.25 -27.21 -17.56
N ASP A 5 -17.65 -26.50 -18.53
CA ASP A 5 -17.92 -26.74 -19.95
C ASP A 5 -17.49 -28.16 -20.34
N ALA A 6 -18.44 -28.94 -20.88
CA ALA A 6 -18.20 -30.33 -21.30
C ALA A 6 -17.06 -30.43 -22.32
N ARG A 7 -16.88 -29.42 -23.18
CA ARG A 7 -15.77 -29.40 -24.14
C ARG A 7 -14.42 -29.33 -23.46
N ARG A 8 -14.31 -28.55 -22.37
CA ARG A 8 -13.06 -28.46 -21.58
C ARG A 8 -12.75 -29.77 -20.88
N VAL A 9 -13.76 -30.41 -20.28
CA VAL A 9 -13.59 -31.74 -19.66
C VAL A 9 -13.08 -32.75 -20.68
N CYS A 10 -13.66 -32.80 -21.88
CA CYS A 10 -13.17 -33.68 -22.95
C CYS A 10 -11.72 -33.35 -23.35
N ALA A 11 -11.37 -32.06 -23.45
CA ALA A 11 -10.01 -31.64 -23.76
C ALA A 11 -9.01 -32.06 -22.68
N TYR A 12 -9.38 -31.98 -21.39
CA TYR A 12 -8.54 -32.44 -20.29
C TYR A 12 -8.29 -33.93 -20.34
N LEU A 13 -9.32 -34.73 -20.60
CA LEU A 13 -9.20 -36.19 -20.72
C LEU A 13 -8.36 -36.59 -21.93
N SER A 14 -8.53 -35.94 -23.09
CA SER A 14 -7.70 -36.20 -24.28
C SER A 14 -6.22 -35.93 -23.97
N CYS A 15 -5.93 -34.76 -23.38
CA CYS A 15 -4.57 -34.38 -23.03
C CYS A 15 -3.95 -35.33 -22.00
N ALA A 16 -4.72 -35.77 -21.00
CA ALA A 16 -4.27 -36.72 -20.00
C ALA A 16 -3.91 -38.09 -20.62
N VAL A 17 -4.76 -38.61 -21.52
CA VAL A 17 -4.52 -39.89 -22.20
C VAL A 17 -3.31 -39.81 -23.13
N GLU A 18 -3.19 -38.73 -23.90
CA GLU A 18 -2.03 -38.49 -24.77
C GLU A 18 -0.73 -38.46 -23.96
N ASN A 19 -0.69 -37.69 -22.87
CA ASN A 19 0.48 -37.60 -22.01
C ASN A 19 0.77 -38.91 -21.26
N LEU A 20 -0.24 -39.70 -20.92
CA LEU A 20 -0.06 -41.03 -20.34
C LEU A 20 0.63 -41.99 -21.31
N VAL A 21 0.19 -42.01 -22.58
CA VAL A 21 0.82 -42.85 -23.61
C VAL A 21 2.29 -42.46 -23.78
N ILE A 22 2.60 -41.17 -23.90
CA ILE A 22 3.99 -40.68 -24.00
C ILE A 22 4.81 -41.09 -22.76
N ALA A 23 4.24 -40.94 -21.56
CA ALA A 23 4.93 -41.32 -20.33
C ALA A 23 5.23 -42.84 -20.27
N LEU A 24 4.30 -43.68 -20.70
CA LEU A 24 4.51 -45.14 -20.75
C LEU A 24 5.56 -45.55 -21.78
N GLU A 25 5.70 -44.82 -22.89
CA GLU A 25 6.72 -45.09 -23.91
C GLU A 25 8.11 -44.58 -23.53
N GLN A 26 8.19 -43.44 -22.83
CA GLN A 26 9.45 -42.70 -22.66
C GLN A 26 9.94 -42.60 -21.21
N LYS A 27 9.04 -42.72 -20.21
CA LYS A 27 9.31 -42.47 -18.79
C LYS A 27 8.45 -43.34 -17.86
N LEU A 28 8.63 -44.66 -17.94
CA LEU A 28 7.86 -45.67 -17.19
C LEU A 28 7.77 -45.49 -15.67
N THR A 29 8.70 -44.75 -15.06
CA THR A 29 8.73 -44.50 -13.60
C THR A 29 8.17 -43.13 -13.20
N ALA A 30 7.63 -42.35 -14.15
CA ALA A 30 7.04 -41.05 -13.84
C ALA A 30 5.77 -41.21 -12.98
N PRO A 31 5.60 -40.44 -11.89
CA PRO A 31 4.38 -40.46 -11.10
C PRO A 31 3.18 -40.04 -11.93
N ILE A 32 2.05 -40.74 -11.79
CA ILE A 32 0.81 -40.43 -12.52
C ILE A 32 0.32 -38.99 -12.29
N GLN A 33 0.61 -38.44 -11.11
CA GLN A 33 0.26 -37.08 -10.69
C GLN A 33 1.05 -35.99 -11.45
N SER A 34 2.11 -36.37 -12.16
CA SER A 34 2.92 -35.46 -13.00
C SER A 34 2.41 -35.32 -14.43
N LEU A 35 1.37 -36.09 -14.80
CA LEU A 35 0.77 -36.02 -16.13
C LEU A 35 0.07 -34.67 -16.31
N ASN A 36 0.48 -33.93 -17.34
CA ASN A 36 -0.20 -32.70 -17.71
C ASN A 36 -1.59 -33.02 -18.28
N ILE A 37 -2.62 -32.39 -17.73
CA ILE A 37 -4.00 -32.49 -18.22
C ILE A 37 -4.44 -31.24 -18.98
N LEU A 38 -3.64 -30.17 -18.94
CA LEU A 38 -4.01 -28.90 -19.56
C LEU A 38 -3.60 -28.89 -21.03
N PRO A 39 -4.55 -28.61 -21.95
CA PRO A 39 -4.23 -28.24 -23.32
C PRO A 39 -3.21 -27.10 -23.35
N VAL A 40 -2.29 -27.14 -24.32
CA VAL A 40 -1.22 -26.14 -24.45
C VAL A 40 -1.77 -24.72 -24.53
N THR A 41 -2.88 -24.51 -25.24
CA THR A 41 -3.53 -23.20 -25.36
C THR A 41 -4.05 -22.68 -24.02
N GLU A 42 -4.70 -23.53 -23.22
CA GLU A 42 -5.17 -23.16 -21.88
C GLU A 42 -4.01 -22.91 -20.93
N ARG A 43 -2.95 -23.72 -21.00
CA ARG A 43 -1.74 -23.51 -20.21
C ARG A 43 -1.08 -22.16 -20.52
N ASN A 44 -0.99 -21.79 -21.79
CA ASN A 44 -0.44 -20.49 -22.21
C ASN A 44 -1.34 -19.34 -21.74
N GLU A 45 -2.66 -19.48 -21.79
CA GLU A 45 -3.59 -18.48 -21.27
C GLU A 45 -3.42 -18.27 -19.75
N LEU A 46 -3.29 -19.37 -18.99
CA LEU A 46 -3.07 -19.36 -17.54
C LEU A 46 -1.73 -18.75 -17.13
N LEU A 47 -0.66 -19.03 -17.90
CA LEU A 47 0.69 -18.59 -17.56
C LEU A 47 0.98 -17.16 -18.04
N ASP A 48 0.55 -16.84 -19.25
CA ASP A 48 0.91 -15.61 -19.95
C ASP A 48 -0.31 -14.74 -20.29
N GLY A 49 -1.42 -15.34 -20.75
CA GLY A 49 -2.61 -14.60 -21.21
C GLY A 49 -3.23 -13.69 -20.14
N PHE A 50 -3.62 -14.26 -18.98
CA PHE A 50 -4.18 -13.47 -17.87
C PHE A 50 -3.16 -12.52 -17.23
N ASN A 51 -1.87 -12.75 -17.46
CA ASN A 51 -0.76 -11.94 -16.98
C ASN A 51 -0.22 -10.97 -18.04
N ALA A 52 -0.86 -10.88 -19.21
CA ALA A 52 -0.42 -10.03 -20.30
C ALA A 52 -0.73 -8.56 -19.96
N GLN A 53 0.27 -7.85 -19.44
CA GLN A 53 0.23 -6.40 -19.27
C GLN A 53 1.44 -5.73 -19.88
N ALA A 54 1.21 -4.51 -20.38
CA ALA A 54 2.30 -3.67 -20.83
C ALA A 54 3.20 -3.31 -19.63
N LEU A 55 4.47 -3.70 -19.71
CA LEU A 55 5.47 -3.26 -18.76
C LEU A 55 5.84 -1.81 -19.09
N SER A 56 5.66 -0.92 -18.13
CA SER A 56 6.20 0.44 -18.18
C SER A 56 7.66 0.46 -17.71
N PRO A 57 8.51 1.39 -18.18
CA PRO A 57 9.83 1.58 -17.59
C PRO A 57 9.72 1.90 -16.09
N GLU A 58 10.62 1.34 -15.29
CA GLU A 58 10.70 1.68 -13.86
C GLU A 58 11.08 3.16 -13.68
N ASN A 59 10.45 3.82 -12.70
CA ASN A 59 10.80 5.18 -12.35
C ASN A 59 12.19 5.21 -11.67
N PRO A 60 13.16 6.00 -12.17
CA PRO A 60 14.51 6.03 -11.60
C PRO A 60 14.61 6.85 -10.30
N LEU A 61 13.58 7.62 -9.96
CA LEU A 61 13.56 8.48 -8.79
C LEU A 61 13.00 7.74 -7.58
N THR A 62 13.58 7.96 -6.41
CA THR A 62 12.96 7.55 -5.15
C THR A 62 11.70 8.36 -4.86
N ILE A 63 10.89 7.89 -3.91
CA ILE A 63 9.60 8.53 -3.56
C ILE A 63 9.80 9.97 -3.08
N HIS A 64 10.81 10.23 -2.24
CA HIS A 64 11.09 11.57 -1.76
C HIS A 64 11.56 12.50 -2.88
N GLN A 65 12.37 12.01 -3.83
CA GLN A 65 12.78 12.79 -5.01
C GLN A 65 11.60 13.19 -5.91
N ARG A 66 10.58 12.34 -6.02
CA ARG A 66 9.34 12.71 -6.74
C ARG A 66 8.59 13.84 -6.05
N ILE A 67 8.58 13.86 -4.72
CA ILE A 67 7.94 14.93 -3.93
C ILE A 67 8.77 16.22 -3.99
N GLU A 68 10.10 16.12 -4.05
CA GLU A 68 10.99 17.26 -4.30
C GLU A 68 10.69 17.91 -5.65
N GLN A 69 10.43 17.12 -6.70
CA GLN A 69 9.99 17.65 -7.99
C GLN A 69 8.66 18.40 -7.87
N GLN A 70 7.66 17.84 -7.18
CA GLN A 70 6.40 18.55 -6.95
C GLN A 70 6.59 19.86 -6.16
N ALA A 71 7.50 19.89 -5.19
CA ALA A 71 7.83 21.10 -4.43
C ALA A 71 8.54 22.17 -5.26
N LEU A 72 9.29 21.77 -6.31
CA LEU A 72 9.91 22.68 -7.25
C LEU A 72 8.90 23.19 -8.30
N ASP A 73 8.08 22.29 -8.85
CA ASP A 73 7.17 22.58 -9.95
C ASP A 73 5.91 23.34 -9.47
N GLN A 74 5.40 23.01 -8.28
CA GLN A 74 4.16 23.55 -7.72
C GLN A 74 4.31 23.92 -6.22
N PRO A 75 5.22 24.83 -5.86
CA PRO A 75 5.59 25.11 -4.46
C PRO A 75 4.41 25.57 -3.58
N HIS A 76 3.44 26.28 -4.17
CA HIS A 76 2.30 26.84 -3.46
C HIS A 76 1.04 25.96 -3.51
N ALA A 77 1.05 24.86 -4.27
CA ALA A 77 -0.07 23.92 -4.26
C ALA A 77 -0.16 23.23 -2.90
N VAL A 78 -1.38 23.00 -2.42
CA VAL A 78 -1.62 22.28 -1.16
C VAL A 78 -1.23 20.81 -1.34
N ALA A 79 -0.36 20.30 -0.49
CA ALA A 79 0.03 18.89 -0.48
C ALA A 79 -0.86 18.09 0.49
N ALA A 80 -1.10 18.63 1.69
CA ALA A 80 -1.88 17.96 2.71
C ALA A 80 -2.70 18.94 3.56
N GLN A 81 -3.84 18.47 4.06
CA GLN A 81 -4.76 19.23 4.90
C GLN A 81 -5.29 18.38 6.06
N ALA A 82 -5.26 18.95 7.27
CA ALA A 82 -5.86 18.38 8.48
C ALA A 82 -6.70 19.47 9.18
N GLY A 83 -8.02 19.37 9.11
CA GLY A 83 -8.92 20.44 9.54
C GLY A 83 -8.64 21.74 8.79
N ASP A 84 -8.39 22.83 9.53
CA ASP A 84 -8.07 24.14 8.97
C ASP A 84 -6.57 24.29 8.63
N GLN A 85 -5.72 23.39 9.14
CA GLN A 85 -4.29 23.43 8.88
C GLN A 85 -3.96 22.80 7.53
N ARG A 86 -3.04 23.43 6.80
CA ARG A 86 -2.61 23.01 5.47
C ARG A 86 -1.10 23.13 5.35
N LEU A 87 -0.51 22.25 4.55
CA LEU A 87 0.87 22.40 4.09
C LEU A 87 0.87 22.48 2.57
N SER A 88 1.56 23.47 2.04
CA SER A 88 1.95 23.46 0.63
C SER A 88 3.04 22.42 0.37
N TYR A 89 3.27 22.08 -0.90
CA TYR A 89 4.38 21.19 -1.28
C TYR A 89 5.74 21.75 -0.85
N ALA A 90 5.99 23.05 -0.98
CA ALA A 90 7.21 23.68 -0.50
C ALA A 90 7.35 23.62 1.03
N GLU A 91 6.26 23.84 1.78
CA GLU A 91 6.27 23.79 3.24
C GLU A 91 6.51 22.36 3.75
N LEU A 92 5.81 21.36 3.18
CA LEU A 92 6.02 19.96 3.52
C LEU A 92 7.45 19.53 3.21
N ASN A 93 7.97 19.86 2.03
CA ASN A 93 9.34 19.55 1.63
C ASN A 93 10.36 20.22 2.55
N GLY A 94 10.21 21.51 2.83
CA GLY A 94 11.12 22.26 3.70
C GLY A 94 11.16 21.75 5.14
N ARG A 95 10.00 21.45 5.74
CA ARG A 95 9.92 20.86 7.08
C ARG A 95 10.55 19.46 7.13
N ALA A 96 10.28 18.63 6.11
CA ALA A 96 10.86 17.30 6.02
C ALA A 96 12.37 17.35 5.78
N ASN A 97 12.88 18.31 5.00
CA ASN A 97 14.31 18.54 4.81
C ASN A 97 15.02 18.89 6.12
N ALA A 98 14.46 19.80 6.90
CA ALA A 98 15.03 20.21 8.19
C ALA A 98 15.18 19.02 9.14
N LEU A 99 14.13 18.19 9.24
CA LEU A 99 14.17 16.97 10.06
C LEU A 99 15.11 15.92 9.46
N ALA A 100 15.17 15.76 8.13
CA ALA A 100 16.08 14.83 7.48
C ALA A 100 17.56 15.18 7.72
N HIS A 101 17.94 16.46 7.66
CA HIS A 101 19.29 16.90 8.03
C HIS A 101 19.61 16.58 9.49
N HIS A 102 18.64 16.74 10.39
CA HIS A 102 18.81 16.36 11.78
C HIS A 102 19.02 14.86 11.95
N LEU A 103 18.20 14.03 11.30
CA LEU A 103 18.33 12.57 11.29
C LEU A 103 19.70 12.12 10.77
N ILE A 104 20.17 12.70 9.66
CA ILE A 104 21.52 12.43 9.13
C ILE A 104 22.60 12.83 10.15
N GLY A 105 22.42 13.96 10.85
CA GLY A 105 23.31 14.41 11.92
C GLY A 105 23.33 13.47 13.14
N LEU A 106 22.24 12.76 13.42
CA LEU A 106 22.16 11.69 14.42
C LEU A 106 22.81 10.37 13.96
N GLY A 107 23.29 10.31 12.72
CA GLY A 107 24.02 9.17 12.17
C GLY A 107 23.17 8.21 11.35
N VAL A 108 21.93 8.57 11.00
CA VAL A 108 21.07 7.79 10.10
C VAL A 108 21.71 7.62 8.73
N ARG A 109 21.67 6.39 8.20
CA ARG A 109 22.24 5.98 6.91
C ARG A 109 21.20 5.30 6.02
N PRO A 110 21.49 5.13 4.71
CA PRO A 110 20.67 4.30 3.83
C PRO A 110 20.38 2.91 4.41
N ASP A 111 19.14 2.44 4.24
CA ASP A 111 18.60 1.17 4.74
C ASP A 111 18.53 1.00 6.28
N ASP A 112 18.94 2.01 7.06
CA ASP A 112 18.61 2.03 8.49
C ASP A 112 17.08 2.12 8.67
N SER A 113 16.61 1.65 9.82
CA SER A 113 15.21 1.79 10.23
C SER A 113 15.05 2.98 11.19
N VAL A 114 14.07 3.84 10.92
CA VAL A 114 13.63 4.88 11.84
C VAL A 114 12.19 4.61 12.22
N ALA A 115 11.94 4.34 13.51
CA ALA A 115 10.59 4.10 13.97
C ALA A 115 9.83 5.42 14.14
N VAL A 116 8.56 5.43 13.74
CA VAL A 116 7.69 6.59 13.86
C VAL A 116 6.52 6.20 14.73
N VAL A 117 6.44 6.74 15.94
CA VAL A 117 5.38 6.49 16.93
C VAL A 117 4.49 7.72 16.99
N ALA A 118 3.45 7.74 16.18
CA ALA A 118 2.62 8.93 16.00
C ALA A 118 1.17 8.59 15.65
N ARG A 119 0.27 9.52 15.94
CA ARG A 119 -1.10 9.52 15.40
C ARG A 119 -1.10 10.16 14.00
N ARG A 120 -2.17 9.99 13.24
CA ARG A 120 -2.36 10.70 11.95
C ARG A 120 -2.24 12.22 12.15
N GLY A 121 -1.62 12.91 11.19
CA GLY A 121 -1.38 14.35 11.27
C GLY A 121 -0.33 14.84 10.28
N LEU A 122 -0.17 16.16 10.17
CA LEU A 122 0.77 16.80 9.24
C LEU A 122 2.23 16.58 9.68
N GLU A 123 2.48 16.53 10.98
CA GLU A 123 3.77 16.23 11.60
C GLU A 123 4.20 14.79 11.28
N THR A 124 3.24 13.87 11.28
CA THR A 124 3.48 12.46 10.93
C THR A 124 3.85 12.32 9.46
N LEU A 125 3.12 12.97 8.53
CA LEU A 125 3.51 13.03 7.12
C LEU A 125 4.92 13.62 6.93
N THR A 126 5.21 14.70 7.65
CA THR A 126 6.53 15.34 7.63
C THR A 126 7.62 14.37 8.11
N GLY A 127 7.36 13.64 9.20
CA GLY A 127 8.26 12.63 9.75
C GLY A 127 8.53 11.49 8.77
N LEU A 128 7.49 10.91 8.17
CA LEU A 128 7.63 9.85 7.17
C LEU A 128 8.48 10.32 5.98
N LEU A 129 8.21 11.50 5.44
CA LEU A 129 8.98 12.07 4.33
C LEU A 129 10.43 12.37 4.73
N ALA A 130 10.65 12.88 5.94
CA ALA A 130 12.00 13.17 6.46
C ALA A 130 12.85 11.90 6.57
N VAL A 131 12.27 10.78 7.02
CA VAL A 131 12.95 9.48 7.07
C VAL A 131 13.40 9.05 5.68
N LEU A 132 12.51 9.11 4.68
CA LEU A 132 12.85 8.77 3.30
C LEU A 132 13.96 9.68 2.75
N LYS A 133 13.93 10.98 3.07
CA LYS A 133 14.95 11.95 2.67
C LYS A 133 16.30 11.75 3.35
N ALA A 134 16.31 11.19 4.56
CA ALA A 134 17.53 10.77 5.23
C ALA A 134 18.12 9.47 4.62
N GLY A 135 17.40 8.85 3.68
CA GLY A 135 17.77 7.60 3.02
C GLY A 135 17.34 6.33 3.77
N ALA A 136 16.73 6.49 4.94
CA ALA A 136 16.27 5.41 5.78
C ALA A 136 14.86 4.95 5.43
N SER A 137 14.50 3.78 5.96
CA SER A 137 13.14 3.25 5.91
C SER A 137 12.38 3.61 7.18
N TYR A 138 11.10 3.95 7.06
CA TYR A 138 10.28 4.19 8.25
C TYR A 138 9.59 2.90 8.73
N VAL A 139 9.47 2.76 10.04
CA VAL A 139 8.68 1.73 10.71
C VAL A 139 7.50 2.42 11.40
N PRO A 140 6.27 2.38 10.85
CA PRO A 140 5.14 3.04 11.48
C PRO A 140 4.64 2.21 12.67
N VAL A 141 4.58 2.82 13.84
CA VAL A 141 4.13 2.20 15.08
C VAL A 141 2.87 2.92 15.55
N ASP A 142 1.72 2.25 15.44
CA ASP A 142 0.44 2.79 15.85
C ASP A 142 0.37 2.86 17.39
N PRO A 143 0.23 4.06 17.99
CA PRO A 143 0.06 4.16 19.42
C PRO A 143 -1.23 3.49 19.91
N ALA A 144 -2.23 3.19 19.09
CA ALA A 144 -3.41 2.43 19.54
C ALA A 144 -3.07 1.02 20.05
N HIS A 145 -1.89 0.49 19.73
CA HIS A 145 -1.40 -0.79 20.26
C HIS A 145 -1.11 -0.74 21.77
N PRO A 146 -1.24 -1.86 22.50
CA PRO A 146 -0.75 -1.97 23.87
C PRO A 146 0.77 -1.70 23.96
N ASP A 147 1.24 -1.22 25.11
CA ASP A 147 2.64 -0.83 25.31
C ASP A 147 3.62 -2.00 25.08
N GLU A 148 3.23 -3.23 25.46
CA GLU A 148 4.02 -4.45 25.17
C GLU A 148 4.25 -4.64 23.67
N ARG A 149 3.22 -4.39 22.85
CA ARG A 149 3.32 -4.49 21.39
C ARG A 149 4.15 -3.36 20.81
N ILE A 150 4.05 -2.14 21.34
CA ILE A 150 4.93 -1.03 20.95
C ILE A 150 6.38 -1.39 21.25
N GLY A 151 6.65 -1.89 22.46
CA GLY A 151 7.98 -2.35 22.88
C GLY A 151 8.55 -3.42 21.96
N TYR A 152 7.77 -4.47 21.67
CA TYR A 152 8.17 -5.52 20.73
C TYR A 152 8.52 -4.97 19.35
N LEU A 153 7.68 -4.09 18.78
CA LEU A 153 7.94 -3.53 17.45
C LEU A 153 9.23 -2.71 17.41
N LEU A 154 9.50 -1.92 18.46
CA LEU A 154 10.72 -1.13 18.58
C LEU A 154 11.95 -2.04 18.81
N GLU A 155 11.80 -3.15 19.54
CA GLU A 155 12.88 -4.10 19.76
C GLU A 155 13.23 -4.87 18.47
N ASP A 156 12.24 -5.47 17.81
CA ASP A 156 12.44 -6.29 16.61
C ASP A 156 12.91 -5.45 15.40
N SER A 157 12.42 -4.21 15.26
CA SER A 157 12.85 -3.32 14.18
C SER A 157 14.23 -2.68 14.40
N ALA A 158 14.75 -2.73 15.63
CA ALA A 158 16.05 -2.17 16.02
C ALA A 158 16.34 -0.80 15.38
N PRO A 159 15.44 0.20 15.56
CA PRO A 159 15.56 1.47 14.86
C PRO A 159 16.75 2.27 15.39
N VAL A 160 17.44 2.98 14.52
CA VAL A 160 18.57 3.85 14.90
C VAL A 160 18.12 5.14 15.57
N VAL A 161 16.88 5.57 15.31
CA VAL A 161 16.22 6.75 15.89
C VAL A 161 14.73 6.44 16.04
N VAL A 162 14.09 6.96 17.09
CA VAL A 162 12.63 6.94 17.25
C VAL A 162 12.08 8.36 17.13
N LEU A 163 11.21 8.58 16.14
CA LEU A 163 10.40 9.79 16.02
C LEU A 163 9.10 9.58 16.82
N ALA A 164 8.74 10.49 17.72
CA ALA A 164 7.52 10.37 18.51
C ALA A 164 6.81 11.72 18.70
N GLN A 165 5.49 11.70 18.81
CA GLN A 165 4.75 12.88 19.27
C GLN A 165 4.91 13.07 20.78
N SER A 166 4.96 14.32 21.26
CA SER A 166 5.24 14.67 22.64
C SER A 166 4.27 14.01 23.64
N GLY A 167 2.99 13.90 23.27
CA GLY A 167 1.96 13.22 24.06
C GLY A 167 2.10 11.70 24.15
N LEU A 168 3.01 11.09 23.39
CA LEU A 168 3.23 9.63 23.36
C LEU A 168 4.52 9.21 24.05
N LEU A 169 5.38 10.15 24.48
CA LEU A 169 6.68 9.85 25.09
C LEU A 169 6.58 8.95 26.31
N ALA A 170 5.56 9.14 27.15
CA ALA A 170 5.35 8.34 28.36
C ALA A 170 5.03 6.86 28.09
N ARG A 171 4.73 6.50 26.84
CA ARG A 171 4.40 5.13 26.42
C ARG A 171 5.57 4.39 25.81
N LEU A 172 6.66 5.11 25.51
CA LEU A 172 7.86 4.50 24.97
C LEU A 172 8.56 3.70 26.08
N PRO A 173 9.10 2.51 25.79
CA PRO A 173 9.98 1.82 26.71
C PRO A 173 11.28 2.64 26.91
N SER A 174 12.13 2.19 27.83
CA SER A 174 13.49 2.74 27.93
C SER A 174 14.27 2.38 26.66
N LEU A 175 14.64 3.39 25.88
CA LEU A 175 15.36 3.24 24.61
C LEU A 175 16.82 3.65 24.74
N ALA A 176 17.72 2.90 24.10
CA ALA A 176 19.14 3.23 24.02
C ALA A 176 19.48 4.16 22.83
N VAL A 177 18.48 4.45 21.99
CA VAL A 177 18.61 5.26 20.77
C VAL A 177 17.97 6.64 20.97
N PRO A 178 18.38 7.66 20.19
CA PRO A 178 17.78 8.99 20.28
C PRO A 178 16.27 8.95 20.03
N VAL A 179 15.53 9.70 20.86
CA VAL A 179 14.09 9.96 20.66
C VAL A 179 13.93 11.43 20.25
N VAL A 180 13.34 11.66 19.08
CA VAL A 180 13.09 13.00 18.52
C VAL A 180 11.60 13.31 18.61
N VAL A 181 11.27 14.50 19.11
CA VAL A 181 9.90 14.93 19.35
C VAL A 181 9.34 15.66 18.11
N LEU A 182 8.49 14.98 17.35
CA LEU A 182 8.00 15.43 16.03
C LEU A 182 7.27 16.77 16.05
N ASP A 183 6.43 16.99 17.07
CA ASP A 183 5.56 18.15 17.24
C ASP A 183 6.22 19.28 18.06
N ARG A 184 7.51 19.15 18.40
CA ARG A 184 8.30 20.17 19.10
C ARG A 184 9.68 20.32 18.45
N PRO A 185 9.76 20.91 17.25
CA PRO A 185 11.02 21.01 16.53
C PRO A 185 12.04 21.85 17.28
N ASP A 186 13.18 21.25 17.62
CA ASP A 186 14.34 21.88 18.25
C ASP A 186 15.62 21.81 17.38
N TRP A 187 15.47 21.32 16.15
CA TRP A 187 16.55 21.19 15.16
C TRP A 187 16.65 22.39 14.21
N SER A 188 17.80 22.49 13.54
CA SER A 188 18.08 23.52 12.52
C SER A 188 17.04 23.52 11.42
N GLN A 189 16.48 24.70 11.10
CA GLN A 189 15.49 24.88 10.04
C GLN A 189 16.16 24.98 8.66
N ARG A 190 17.07 24.05 8.36
CA ARG A 190 17.76 23.93 7.08
C ARG A 190 16.82 23.30 6.05
N THR A 191 16.37 24.08 5.07
CA THR A 191 15.28 23.67 4.16
C THR A 191 15.75 23.19 2.78
N ASP A 192 17.05 23.19 2.45
CA ASP A 192 17.55 22.60 1.21
C ASP A 192 17.48 21.06 1.25
N ASN A 193 17.23 20.43 0.11
CA ASN A 193 17.13 18.97 0.03
C ASN A 193 18.45 18.32 0.49
N PRO A 194 18.42 17.35 1.43
CA PRO A 194 19.62 16.63 1.82
C PRO A 194 20.15 15.80 0.65
N HIS A 195 21.47 15.73 0.52
CA HIS A 195 22.12 14.86 -0.46
C HIS A 195 22.68 13.63 0.26
N VAL A 196 22.03 12.49 0.05
CA VAL A 196 22.47 11.18 0.56
C VAL A 196 23.17 10.42 -0.58
N PRO A 197 24.51 10.24 -0.53
CA PRO A 197 25.24 9.58 -1.60
C PRO A 197 24.73 8.17 -1.88
N GLN A 198 24.76 7.77 -3.16
CA GLN A 198 24.47 6.38 -3.60
C GLN A 198 23.03 5.90 -3.36
N MET A 199 22.09 6.79 -3.03
CA MET A 199 20.66 6.45 -3.02
C MET A 199 20.16 6.08 -4.42
N THR A 200 19.42 4.99 -4.49
CA THR A 200 18.74 4.47 -5.66
C THR A 200 17.34 4.00 -5.27
N THR A 201 16.54 3.51 -6.23
CA THR A 201 15.22 2.93 -5.92
C THR A 201 15.28 1.54 -5.30
N ARG A 202 16.48 0.98 -5.07
CA ARG A 202 16.66 -0.33 -4.43
C ARG A 202 16.74 -0.28 -2.90
N GLN A 203 16.89 0.91 -2.34
CA GLN A 203 16.84 1.10 -0.88
C GLN A 203 15.42 0.92 -0.36
N LEU A 204 15.33 0.53 0.92
CA LEU A 204 14.07 0.36 1.64
C LEU A 204 13.35 1.69 1.82
N ALA A 205 12.05 1.72 1.48
CA ALA A 205 11.16 2.83 1.76
C ALA A 205 10.49 2.65 3.14
N TYR A 206 10.02 1.45 3.45
CA TYR A 206 9.35 1.18 4.72
C TYR A 206 9.46 -0.26 5.16
N VAL A 207 9.23 -0.47 6.45
CA VAL A 207 9.04 -1.78 7.06
C VAL A 207 7.72 -1.78 7.81
N ILE A 208 6.78 -2.64 7.39
CA ILE A 208 5.44 -2.74 8.00
C ILE A 208 5.26 -4.12 8.60
N TYR A 209 4.77 -4.16 9.84
CA TYR A 209 4.62 -5.39 10.59
C TYR A 209 3.25 -6.03 10.36
N THR A 210 3.26 -7.31 9.96
CA THR A 210 2.05 -8.12 9.80
C THR A 210 1.90 -9.12 10.94
N SER A 211 0.69 -9.65 11.16
CA SER A 211 0.48 -10.77 12.07
C SER A 211 1.17 -12.02 11.51
N GLY A 212 2.31 -12.40 12.10
CA GLY A 212 3.03 -13.60 11.65
C GLY A 212 2.25 -14.88 11.95
N SER A 213 2.35 -15.86 11.05
CA SER A 213 1.76 -17.20 11.22
C SER A 213 2.28 -17.95 12.46
N THR A 214 3.42 -17.52 13.01
CA THR A 214 4.06 -18.04 14.21
C THR A 214 3.60 -17.34 15.50
N GLY A 215 2.63 -16.42 15.41
CA GLY A 215 2.12 -15.63 16.54
C GLY A 215 2.90 -14.33 16.80
N LEU A 216 4.19 -14.30 16.44
CA LEU A 216 5.02 -13.09 16.51
C LEU A 216 4.89 -12.25 15.24
N PRO A 217 4.67 -10.92 15.34
CA PRO A 217 4.64 -10.03 14.18
C PRO A 217 5.96 -10.05 13.39
N LYS A 218 5.88 -9.93 12.06
CA LYS A 218 7.06 -9.91 11.16
C LYS A 218 7.09 -8.64 10.34
N GLY A 219 8.27 -8.00 10.26
CA GLY A 219 8.49 -6.81 9.43
C GLY A 219 8.63 -7.16 7.94
N VAL A 220 7.72 -6.67 7.12
CA VAL A 220 7.81 -6.74 5.65
C VAL A 220 8.57 -5.53 5.15
N MET A 221 9.73 -5.78 4.53
CA MET A 221 10.60 -4.75 3.97
C MET A 221 10.22 -4.45 2.52
N VAL A 222 9.95 -3.18 2.21
CA VAL A 222 9.53 -2.74 0.87
C VAL A 222 10.48 -1.69 0.35
N GLU A 223 10.99 -1.92 -0.86
CA GLU A 223 11.90 -1.01 -1.56
C GLU A 223 11.17 0.15 -2.25
N HIS A 224 11.90 1.22 -2.57
CA HIS A 224 11.37 2.34 -3.34
C HIS A 224 10.85 1.92 -4.73
N ARG A 225 11.49 0.98 -5.43
CA ARG A 225 11.09 0.56 -6.79
C ARG A 225 9.72 -0.12 -6.83
N THR A 226 9.41 -0.97 -5.85
CA THR A 226 8.12 -1.67 -5.76
C THR A 226 7.03 -0.70 -5.34
N LEU A 227 7.34 0.25 -4.45
CA LEU A 227 6.41 1.34 -4.11
C LEU A 227 6.17 2.28 -5.29
N ASN A 228 7.19 2.59 -6.09
CA ASN A 228 7.02 3.37 -7.32
C ASN A 228 6.09 2.68 -8.32
N ASN A 229 6.21 1.36 -8.49
CA ASN A 229 5.28 0.60 -9.32
C ASN A 229 3.83 0.78 -8.85
N LEU A 230 3.57 0.66 -7.53
CA LEU A 230 2.25 0.91 -6.95
C LEU A 230 1.77 2.33 -7.21
N VAL A 231 2.64 3.34 -7.05
CA VAL A 231 2.31 4.75 -7.31
C VAL A 231 1.94 4.97 -8.76
N ASP A 232 2.78 4.52 -9.70
CA ASP A 232 2.59 4.77 -11.13
C ASP A 232 1.33 4.05 -11.64
N TRP A 233 1.11 2.80 -11.21
CA TRP A 233 -0.12 2.06 -11.48
C TRP A 233 -1.35 2.78 -10.91
N HIS A 234 -1.32 3.21 -9.64
CA HIS A 234 -2.45 3.88 -9.00
C HIS A 234 -2.82 5.17 -9.74
N CYS A 235 -1.82 6.00 -10.05
CA CYS A 235 -2.05 7.26 -10.76
C CYS A 235 -2.65 7.03 -12.14
N GLN A 236 -2.18 6.03 -12.88
CA GLN A 236 -2.72 5.68 -14.19
C GLN A 236 -4.13 5.09 -14.09
N ALA A 237 -4.35 4.13 -13.19
CA ALA A 237 -5.60 3.37 -13.08
C ALA A 237 -6.77 4.23 -12.61
N PHE A 238 -6.50 5.22 -11.75
CA PHE A 238 -7.52 6.03 -11.11
C PHE A 238 -7.45 7.52 -11.49
N ASP A 239 -6.64 7.86 -12.49
CA ASP A 239 -6.51 9.22 -13.02
C ASP A 239 -6.18 10.25 -11.91
N LEU A 240 -5.34 9.82 -10.95
CA LEU A 240 -4.85 10.66 -9.87
C LEU A 240 -3.73 11.56 -10.40
N ARG A 241 -3.95 12.87 -10.31
CA ARG A 241 -3.10 13.89 -10.91
C ARG A 241 -3.00 15.13 -10.02
N ALA A 242 -2.15 16.08 -10.42
CA ALA A 242 -1.98 17.34 -9.73
C ALA A 242 -3.33 18.04 -9.48
N GLY A 243 -3.56 18.49 -8.25
CA GLY A 243 -4.80 19.13 -7.82
C GLY A 243 -5.99 18.18 -7.59
N SER A 244 -5.83 16.87 -7.78
CA SER A 244 -6.84 15.89 -7.36
C SER A 244 -6.97 15.90 -5.84
N HIS A 245 -8.11 15.46 -5.31
CA HIS A 245 -8.34 15.38 -3.87
C HIS A 245 -8.60 13.93 -3.46
N THR A 246 -7.85 13.46 -2.48
CA THR A 246 -7.93 12.10 -1.90
C THR A 246 -7.76 12.20 -0.38
N ALA A 247 -7.88 11.07 0.32
CA ALA A 247 -7.76 11.01 1.78
C ALA A 247 -6.84 9.87 2.21
N SER A 248 -6.22 10.01 3.38
CA SER A 248 -5.62 8.88 4.09
C SER A 248 -6.41 8.56 5.36
N VAL A 249 -7.21 7.50 5.30
CA VAL A 249 -8.04 7.02 6.41
C VAL A 249 -7.49 5.76 7.04
N ALA A 250 -6.67 4.99 6.32
CA ALA A 250 -6.14 3.71 6.79
C ALA A 250 -5.39 3.87 8.11
N GLY A 251 -5.38 2.78 8.89
CA GLY A 251 -4.64 2.75 10.15
C GLY A 251 -3.14 2.90 9.90
N PHE A 252 -2.45 3.62 10.79
CA PHE A 252 -1.05 4.02 10.61
C PHE A 252 -0.08 2.84 10.46
N GLY A 253 -0.34 1.74 11.17
CA GLY A 253 0.46 0.51 11.10
C GLY A 253 0.13 -0.40 9.90
N PHE A 254 -0.76 -0.02 9.00
CA PHE A 254 -1.13 -0.80 7.81
C PHE A 254 -0.53 -0.20 6.54
N ASP A 255 -0.14 -1.06 5.62
CA ASP A 255 0.44 -0.71 4.32
C ASP A 255 -0.53 0.03 3.38
N ALA A 256 -1.84 -0.11 3.60
CA ALA A 256 -2.86 0.72 2.96
C ALA A 256 -2.62 2.24 3.17
N MET A 257 -2.02 2.66 4.30
CA MET A 257 -1.63 4.06 4.49
C MET A 257 -0.59 4.49 3.45
N ALA A 258 0.40 3.64 3.16
CA ALA A 258 1.40 3.93 2.13
C ALA A 258 0.75 4.10 0.74
N TRP A 259 -0.29 3.31 0.46
CA TRP A 259 -1.06 3.42 -0.79
C TRP A 259 -1.95 4.67 -0.87
N GLU A 260 -2.39 5.22 0.24
CA GLU A 260 -3.12 6.50 0.26
C GLU A 260 -2.17 7.70 0.16
N VAL A 261 -1.04 7.66 0.89
CA VAL A 261 -0.13 8.79 1.05
C VAL A 261 0.75 9.01 -0.18
N TRP A 262 1.47 7.98 -0.62
CA TRP A 262 2.56 8.19 -1.59
C TRP A 262 2.06 8.49 -3.00
N PRO A 263 1.02 7.82 -3.53
CA PRO A 263 0.45 8.20 -4.82
C PRO A 263 -0.06 9.64 -4.83
N ALA A 264 -0.73 10.07 -3.76
CA ALA A 264 -1.23 11.43 -3.63
C ALA A 264 -0.09 12.46 -3.71
N LEU A 265 0.92 12.31 -2.86
CA LEU A 265 2.02 13.26 -2.79
C LEU A 265 2.87 13.25 -4.07
N CYS A 266 3.18 12.08 -4.63
CA CYS A 266 3.94 11.97 -5.87
C CYS A 266 3.20 12.51 -7.10
N ALA A 267 1.86 12.51 -7.10
CA ALA A 267 1.04 12.99 -8.21
C ALA A 267 0.80 14.51 -8.20
N GLY A 268 1.15 15.21 -7.13
CA GLY A 268 0.76 16.62 -6.97
C GLY A 268 -0.65 16.82 -6.39
N ALA A 269 -1.27 15.78 -5.83
CA ALA A 269 -2.63 15.81 -5.30
C ALA A 269 -2.69 16.39 -3.88
N VAL A 270 -3.89 16.75 -3.44
CA VAL A 270 -4.20 17.18 -2.08
C VAL A 270 -4.62 15.97 -1.25
N LEU A 271 -3.84 15.64 -0.21
CA LEU A 271 -4.14 14.58 0.74
C LEU A 271 -4.88 15.12 1.97
N HIS A 272 -6.14 14.73 2.13
CA HIS A 272 -6.93 15.06 3.31
C HIS A 272 -6.71 14.05 4.44
N LEU A 273 -6.51 14.55 5.65
CA LEU A 273 -6.30 13.73 6.84
C LEU A 273 -7.46 13.92 7.82
N PRO A 274 -8.02 12.83 8.37
CA PRO A 274 -8.99 12.96 9.44
C PRO A 274 -8.31 13.49 10.71
N PRO A 275 -9.06 14.19 11.58
CA PRO A 275 -8.57 14.58 12.90
C PRO A 275 -7.97 13.40 13.68
N ALA A 276 -6.90 13.66 14.44
CA ALA A 276 -6.10 12.65 15.12
C ALA A 276 -6.84 11.91 16.24
N GLU A 277 -7.90 12.53 16.75
CA GLU A 277 -8.81 12.05 17.78
C GLU A 277 -9.87 11.07 17.27
N ILE A 278 -10.13 11.02 15.95
CA ILE A 278 -11.04 10.03 15.36
C ILE A 278 -10.34 8.67 15.38
N GLY A 279 -10.73 7.84 16.33
CA GLY A 279 -10.31 6.44 16.44
C GLY A 279 -10.92 5.56 15.36
N ASN A 280 -10.32 4.40 15.12
CA ASN A 280 -10.77 3.45 14.10
C ASN A 280 -12.16 2.85 14.43
N GLU A 281 -12.55 2.90 15.70
CA GLU A 281 -13.87 2.45 16.20
C GLU A 281 -15.00 3.47 15.97
N GLN A 282 -14.67 4.74 15.71
CA GLN A 282 -15.65 5.82 15.54
C GLN A 282 -16.08 5.96 14.08
N LEU A 283 -16.60 4.87 13.51
CA LEU A 283 -16.90 4.76 12.08
C LEU A 283 -17.88 5.83 11.57
N ASP A 284 -18.92 6.16 12.33
CA ASP A 284 -19.88 7.19 11.92
C ASP A 284 -19.22 8.56 11.80
N VAL A 285 -18.39 8.94 12.77
CA VAL A 285 -17.66 10.22 12.78
C VAL A 285 -16.64 10.27 11.63
N LEU A 286 -15.94 9.17 11.38
CA LEU A 286 -15.01 9.05 10.25
C LEU A 286 -15.73 9.20 8.91
N LEU A 287 -16.89 8.55 8.75
CA LEU A 287 -17.67 8.62 7.51
C LEU A 287 -18.31 9.99 7.31
N ASP A 288 -18.78 10.66 8.36
CA ASP A 288 -19.28 12.03 8.29
C ASP A 288 -18.16 13.00 7.87
N TRP A 289 -16.96 12.84 8.42
CA TRP A 289 -15.77 13.59 7.98
C TRP A 289 -15.42 13.31 6.52
N TRP A 290 -15.43 12.03 6.12
CA TRP A 290 -15.11 11.57 4.77
C TRP A 290 -16.07 12.17 3.74
N LEU A 291 -17.37 12.14 4.02
CA LEU A 291 -18.42 12.76 3.18
C LEU A 291 -18.27 14.28 3.02
N ALA A 292 -17.67 14.95 4.01
CA ALA A 292 -17.44 16.39 3.98
C ALA A 292 -16.22 16.79 3.15
N GLN A 293 -15.34 15.85 2.77
CA GLN A 293 -14.15 16.15 1.98
C GLN A 293 -14.45 16.12 0.47
N PRO A 294 -13.77 16.94 -0.36
CA PRO A 294 -14.00 16.99 -1.81
C PRO A 294 -13.29 15.87 -2.56
N LEU A 295 -13.41 14.62 -2.11
CA LEU A 295 -12.65 13.47 -2.62
C LEU A 295 -13.09 13.07 -4.03
N GLN A 296 -12.13 12.71 -4.88
CA GLN A 296 -12.36 12.20 -6.25
C GLN A 296 -12.08 10.70 -6.32
N VAL A 297 -11.00 10.27 -5.67
CA VAL A 297 -10.62 8.87 -5.44
C VAL A 297 -10.31 8.74 -3.96
N ALA A 298 -10.77 7.68 -3.31
CA ALA A 298 -10.48 7.43 -1.90
C ALA A 298 -10.48 5.92 -1.62
N PHE A 299 -9.77 5.52 -0.57
CA PHE A 299 -9.80 4.16 -0.06
C PHE A 299 -10.68 4.08 1.20
N LEU A 300 -11.40 2.97 1.37
CA LEU A 300 -11.96 2.55 2.64
C LEU A 300 -11.64 1.05 2.82
N PRO A 301 -11.18 0.60 4.01
CA PRO A 301 -11.12 -0.83 4.30
C PRO A 301 -12.47 -1.50 4.01
N THR A 302 -12.47 -2.71 3.43
CA THR A 302 -13.71 -3.38 2.99
C THR A 302 -14.83 -3.38 4.04
N PRO A 303 -14.57 -3.67 5.34
CA PRO A 303 -15.62 -3.62 6.36
C PRO A 303 -16.24 -2.22 6.56
N VAL A 304 -15.44 -1.16 6.44
CA VAL A 304 -15.90 0.23 6.54
C VAL A 304 -16.73 0.61 5.32
N ALA A 305 -16.32 0.16 4.12
CA ALA A 305 -17.08 0.35 2.89
C ALA A 305 -18.43 -0.39 2.94
N GLU A 306 -18.46 -1.65 3.39
CA GLU A 306 -19.71 -2.39 3.58
C GLU A 306 -20.65 -1.69 4.57
N TYR A 307 -20.11 -1.13 5.65
CA TYR A 307 -20.88 -0.32 6.59
C TYR A 307 -21.46 0.94 5.92
N ALA A 308 -20.65 1.68 5.15
CA ALA A 308 -21.12 2.82 4.38
C ALA A 308 -22.22 2.46 3.36
N PHE A 309 -22.09 1.32 2.66
CA PHE A 309 -23.11 0.81 1.75
C PHE A 309 -24.40 0.43 2.47
N SER A 310 -24.31 -0.17 3.67
CA SER A 310 -25.48 -0.53 4.48
C SER A 310 -26.29 0.68 4.94
N ARG A 311 -25.60 1.83 5.10
CA ARG A 311 -26.20 3.13 5.41
C ARG A 311 -26.67 3.90 4.16
N GLU A 312 -26.48 3.32 2.97
CA GLU A 312 -26.82 3.94 1.69
C GLU A 312 -26.18 5.33 1.49
N LEU A 313 -24.98 5.52 2.05
CA LEU A 313 -24.28 6.80 1.97
C LEU A 313 -23.88 7.10 0.52
N ARG A 314 -24.05 8.37 0.11
CA ARG A 314 -23.56 8.87 -1.17
C ARG A 314 -22.57 9.99 -0.92
N HIS A 315 -21.41 9.90 -1.58
CA HIS A 315 -20.38 10.91 -1.48
C HIS A 315 -20.56 11.97 -2.57
N PRO A 316 -20.60 13.28 -2.25
CA PRO A 316 -20.96 14.33 -3.21
C PRO A 316 -20.03 14.44 -4.43
N THR A 317 -18.73 14.22 -4.25
CA THR A 317 -17.71 14.44 -5.29
C THR A 317 -16.96 13.18 -5.75
N LEU A 318 -17.20 12.04 -5.11
CA LEU A 318 -16.38 10.84 -5.31
C LEU A 318 -16.71 10.21 -6.66
N LYS A 319 -15.68 9.86 -7.42
CA LYS A 319 -15.81 9.12 -8.68
C LYS A 319 -15.52 7.64 -8.48
N THR A 320 -14.51 7.33 -7.66
CA THR A 320 -14.05 5.96 -7.43
C THR A 320 -13.78 5.72 -5.95
N LEU A 321 -14.44 4.71 -5.38
CA LEU A 321 -14.12 4.14 -4.08
C LEU A 321 -13.27 2.88 -4.26
N LEU A 322 -12.08 2.89 -3.70
CA LEU A 322 -11.20 1.76 -3.61
C LEU A 322 -11.50 1.00 -2.31
N ILE A 323 -11.65 -0.31 -2.40
CA ILE A 323 -11.81 -1.18 -1.22
C ILE A 323 -10.76 -2.29 -1.26
N GLY A 324 -10.50 -2.89 -0.09
CA GLY A 324 -9.52 -3.95 0.07
C GLY A 324 -9.24 -4.26 1.54
N GLY A 325 -8.34 -5.22 1.77
CA GLY A 325 -7.93 -5.65 3.12
C GLY A 325 -8.84 -6.71 3.77
N ASP A 326 -10.04 -6.94 3.24
CA ASP A 326 -10.93 -8.05 3.66
C ASP A 326 -11.82 -8.47 2.49
N ARG A 327 -12.47 -9.63 2.63
CA ARG A 327 -13.43 -10.18 1.66
C ARG A 327 -14.69 -9.33 1.61
N LEU A 328 -14.95 -8.73 0.45
CA LEU A 328 -16.26 -8.14 0.14
C LEU A 328 -17.31 -9.27 0.11
N ARG A 329 -18.37 -9.14 0.92
CA ARG A 329 -19.42 -10.15 1.05
C ARG A 329 -20.64 -9.78 0.23
N HIS A 330 -21.00 -8.50 0.18
CA HIS A 330 -22.19 -8.03 -0.51
C HIS A 330 -21.94 -6.73 -1.25
N PHE A 331 -22.36 -6.69 -2.52
CA PHE A 331 -22.43 -5.47 -3.30
C PHE A 331 -23.64 -5.55 -4.24
N ASN A 332 -24.78 -5.09 -3.73
CA ASN A 332 -26.09 -5.32 -4.36
C ASN A 332 -26.70 -4.05 -4.96
N ARG A 333 -26.16 -2.88 -4.63
CA ARG A 333 -26.72 -1.58 -5.04
C ARG A 333 -25.61 -0.65 -5.47
N ASP A 334 -25.93 0.20 -6.43
CA ASP A 334 -25.04 1.24 -6.92
C ASP A 334 -24.93 2.38 -5.89
N PRO A 335 -23.73 2.68 -5.36
CA PRO A 335 -23.49 3.77 -4.42
C PRO A 335 -23.36 5.15 -5.12
N GLY A 336 -23.44 5.22 -6.44
CA GLY A 336 -23.36 6.46 -7.21
C GLY A 336 -21.94 6.85 -7.63
N PHE A 337 -20.99 5.93 -7.44
CA PHE A 337 -19.59 6.02 -7.82
C PHE A 337 -19.06 4.62 -8.15
N ALA A 338 -17.96 4.54 -8.89
CA ALA A 338 -17.32 3.26 -9.20
C ALA A 338 -16.76 2.64 -7.92
N VAL A 339 -16.99 1.34 -7.70
CA VAL A 339 -16.36 0.59 -6.61
C VAL A 339 -15.35 -0.38 -7.20
N VAL A 340 -14.09 -0.25 -6.78
CA VAL A 340 -13.00 -1.11 -7.26
C VAL A 340 -12.50 -1.94 -6.10
N ASN A 341 -12.63 -3.26 -6.21
CA ASN A 341 -12.09 -4.20 -5.25
C ASN A 341 -10.61 -4.47 -5.55
N ASN A 342 -9.77 -4.33 -4.53
CA ASN A 342 -8.33 -4.49 -4.62
C ASN A 342 -7.89 -5.57 -3.64
N TYR A 343 -6.88 -6.33 -4.03
CA TYR A 343 -6.32 -7.40 -3.23
C TYR A 343 -4.81 -7.40 -3.37
N GLY A 344 -4.13 -7.58 -2.24
CA GLY A 344 -2.70 -7.82 -2.16
C GLY A 344 -2.30 -8.01 -0.71
N PRO A 345 -1.45 -9.00 -0.40
CA PRO A 345 -0.77 -9.02 0.89
C PRO A 345 0.33 -7.95 0.95
N THR A 346 0.76 -7.61 2.16
CA THR A 346 1.83 -6.63 2.40
C THR A 346 3.14 -7.00 1.71
N GLU A 347 3.43 -8.30 1.63
CA GLU A 347 4.60 -8.87 0.95
C GLU A 347 4.62 -8.60 -0.57
N THR A 348 3.49 -8.18 -1.16
CA THR A 348 3.40 -7.80 -2.58
C THR A 348 3.29 -6.29 -2.80
N THR A 349 3.56 -5.48 -1.77
CA THR A 349 3.42 -4.02 -1.80
C THR A 349 1.97 -3.58 -2.03
N VAL A 350 1.14 -3.81 -1.01
CA VAL A 350 -0.27 -3.38 -0.88
C VAL A 350 -1.25 -4.02 -1.87
N VAL A 351 -1.08 -3.82 -3.18
CA VAL A 351 -2.06 -4.23 -4.19
C VAL A 351 -1.39 -5.06 -5.28
N ALA A 352 -1.82 -6.31 -5.42
CA ALA A 352 -1.39 -7.24 -6.46
C ALA A 352 -2.44 -7.38 -7.58
N SER A 353 -3.72 -7.16 -7.28
CA SER A 353 -4.82 -7.26 -8.23
C SER A 353 -5.92 -6.22 -7.97
N SER A 354 -6.63 -5.85 -9.03
CA SER A 354 -7.68 -4.83 -9.00
C SER A 354 -8.81 -5.15 -9.98
N GLY A 355 -10.06 -4.90 -9.58
CA GLY A 355 -11.24 -5.15 -10.41
C GLY A 355 -12.43 -4.27 -10.08
N LEU A 356 -13.07 -3.72 -11.11
CA LEU A 356 -14.31 -2.97 -11.00
C LEU A 356 -15.45 -3.91 -10.57
N MET A 357 -16.21 -3.52 -9.54
CA MET A 357 -17.36 -4.23 -9.05
C MET A 357 -18.64 -3.75 -9.72
N GLU A 358 -19.50 -4.69 -10.10
CA GLU A 358 -20.83 -4.43 -10.62
C GLU A 358 -21.88 -4.90 -9.60
N PRO A 359 -22.89 -4.08 -9.26
CA PRO A 359 -23.93 -4.47 -8.32
C PRO A 359 -24.66 -5.75 -8.74
N GLY A 360 -24.77 -6.71 -7.80
CA GLY A 360 -25.46 -7.99 -8.00
C GLY A 360 -24.72 -8.99 -8.88
N LYS A 361 -23.46 -8.73 -9.25
CA LYS A 361 -22.61 -9.66 -10.00
C LYS A 361 -21.69 -10.47 -9.07
N VAL A 362 -20.96 -11.40 -9.68
CA VAL A 362 -19.95 -12.20 -8.99
C VAL A 362 -18.84 -11.27 -8.49
N LEU A 363 -18.56 -11.35 -7.19
CA LEU A 363 -17.47 -10.61 -6.56
C LEU A 363 -16.12 -11.28 -6.89
N HIS A 364 -15.12 -10.47 -7.20
CA HIS A 364 -13.80 -10.95 -7.59
C HIS A 364 -12.70 -9.97 -7.16
N ILE A 365 -11.45 -10.45 -7.16
CA ILE A 365 -10.26 -9.62 -6.90
C ILE A 365 -9.68 -8.99 -8.17
N GLY A 366 -10.28 -9.29 -9.32
CA GLY A 366 -9.95 -8.66 -10.60
C GLY A 366 -8.73 -9.26 -11.28
N LYS A 367 -7.95 -8.40 -11.94
CA LYS A 367 -6.78 -8.78 -12.75
C LYS A 367 -5.49 -8.27 -12.07
N PRO A 368 -4.31 -8.82 -12.41
CA PRO A 368 -3.04 -8.32 -11.87
C PRO A 368 -2.91 -6.79 -12.06
N VAL A 369 -2.14 -6.13 -11.20
CA VAL A 369 -1.68 -4.74 -11.47
C VAL A 369 -0.45 -4.74 -12.36
N SER A 370 0.02 -3.57 -12.79
CA SER A 370 1.24 -3.45 -13.59
C SER A 370 2.41 -4.10 -12.89
N HIS A 371 3.24 -4.81 -13.66
CA HIS A 371 4.40 -5.57 -13.17
C HIS A 371 4.09 -6.69 -12.15
N ALA A 372 2.81 -7.04 -11.95
CA ALA A 372 2.40 -8.19 -11.15
C ALA A 372 1.98 -9.36 -12.04
N ARG A 373 2.15 -10.58 -11.52
CA ARG A 373 1.63 -11.81 -12.12
C ARG A 373 0.90 -12.62 -11.06
N LEU A 374 -0.23 -13.19 -11.43
CA LEU A 374 -1.05 -14.02 -10.55
C LEU A 374 -1.08 -15.44 -11.09
N TYR A 375 -0.85 -16.40 -10.20
CA TYR A 375 -0.87 -17.81 -10.51
C TYR A 375 -1.70 -18.55 -9.46
N VAL A 376 -2.61 -19.40 -9.92
CA VAL A 376 -3.32 -20.36 -9.06
C VAL A 376 -2.71 -21.73 -9.33
N LEU A 377 -2.00 -22.24 -8.33
CA LEU A 377 -1.22 -23.46 -8.45
C LEU A 377 -1.75 -24.55 -7.53
N ASP A 378 -1.58 -25.81 -7.94
CA ASP A 378 -1.82 -26.98 -7.09
C ASP A 378 -0.65 -27.24 -6.12
N SER A 379 -0.74 -28.31 -5.32
CA SER A 379 0.29 -28.69 -4.36
C SER A 379 1.63 -29.12 -4.99
N GLN A 380 1.67 -29.30 -6.31
CA GLN A 380 2.87 -29.65 -7.08
C GLN A 380 3.42 -28.42 -7.84
N GLY A 381 2.85 -27.23 -7.63
CA GLY A 381 3.25 -26.01 -8.32
C GLY A 381 2.83 -25.96 -9.79
N GLN A 382 1.83 -26.76 -10.20
CA GLN A 382 1.28 -26.70 -11.56
C GLN A 382 0.04 -25.80 -11.62
N PRO A 383 -0.18 -25.07 -12.73
CA PRO A 383 -1.39 -24.26 -12.89
C PRO A 383 -2.65 -25.14 -12.84
N VAL A 384 -3.69 -24.65 -12.17
CA VAL A 384 -4.98 -25.35 -12.07
C VAL A 384 -5.85 -25.12 -13.32
N PRO A 385 -6.72 -26.07 -13.70
CA PRO A 385 -7.71 -25.87 -14.76
C PRO A 385 -8.74 -24.77 -14.42
N LEU A 386 -9.29 -24.14 -15.46
CA LEU A 386 -10.22 -22.99 -15.37
C LEU A 386 -11.70 -23.36 -15.26
#